data_AF-A0A7W1KAY6-F1
#
_entry.id   AF-A0A7W1KAY6-F1
#
_cell.length_a   1.000
_cell.length_b   1.000
_cell.length_c   1.000
_cell.angle_alpha   90.00
_cell.angle_beta   90.00
_cell.angle_gamma   90.00
#
_symmetry.space_group_name_H-M   'P 1'
#
loop_
_entity.id
_entity.type
_entity.pdbx_description
1 polymer ?
#
loop_
_entity_poly.entity_id
_entity_poly.type
_entity_poly.pdbx_seq_one_letter_code
_entity_poly.pdbx_strand_id
1 'polypeptide(L)' 'FLDDVQRGAFVVEPLESRDYVRVGELLGTYADLRLGFVDASVLAVVERFGERQVATLDRRHFAVVRLNHTDALQLLPSRE' A
#
# COMPACT_ATOMS: atom_id res chain seq x y z
N PHE A 1 -3.67 -20.01 0.74
CA PHE A 1 -2.77 -18.84 0.88
C PHE A 1 -1.31 -19.24 0.97
N LEU A 2 -0.79 -19.80 2.08
CA LEU A 2 0.65 -20.09 2.17
C LEU A 2 1.13 -21.11 1.13
N ASP A 3 0.33 -22.14 0.83
CA ASP A 3 0.61 -23.07 -0.26
C ASP A 3 0.71 -22.36 -1.62
N ASP A 4 -0.13 -21.36 -1.87
CA ASP A 4 -0.12 -20.57 -3.11
C ASP A 4 1.14 -19.69 -3.20
N VAL A 5 1.57 -19.12 -2.07
CA VAL A 5 2.85 -18.40 -1.97
C VAL A 5 4.02 -19.35 -2.26
N GLN A 6 4.05 -20.54 -1.65
CA GLN A 6 5.10 -21.55 -1.88
C GLN A 6 5.13 -22.04 -3.33
N ARG A 7 3.97 -22.11 -3.99
CA ARG A 7 3.83 -22.48 -5.40
C ARG A 7 4.13 -21.34 -6.36
N GLY A 8 4.44 -20.14 -5.87
CA GLY A 8 4.76 -18.97 -6.70
C GLY A 8 3.55 -18.32 -7.37
N ALA A 9 2.33 -18.54 -6.86
CA ALA A 9 1.13 -17.86 -7.35
C ALA A 9 1.14 -16.35 -7.01
N PHE A 10 1.94 -15.95 -6.01
CA PHE A 10 2.15 -14.56 -5.61
C PHE A 10 3.64 -14.23 -5.65
N VAL A 11 3.96 -13.00 -6.09
CA VAL A 11 5.28 -12.41 -5.90
C VAL A 11 5.31 -11.75 -4.53
N VAL A 12 6.23 -12.17 -3.67
CA VAL A 12 6.45 -11.55 -2.35
C VAL A 12 7.49 -10.45 -2.51
N GLU A 13 7.04 -9.21 -2.44
CA GLU A 13 7.91 -8.06 -2.58
C GLU A 13 8.48 -7.64 -1.20
N PRO A 14 9.82 -7.63 -1.02
CA PRO A 14 10.44 -7.10 0.20
C PRO A 14 10.44 -5.57 0.19
N LEU A 15 10.41 -4.96 1.38
CA LEU A 15 10.71 -3.53 1.51
C LEU A 15 12.19 -3.26 1.25
N GLU A 16 12.47 -2.29 0.39
CA GLU A 16 13.80 -1.75 0.18
C GLU A 16 14.11 -0.66 1.22
N SER A 17 15.39 -0.33 1.42
CA SER A 17 15.80 0.72 2.35
C SER A 17 15.13 2.08 2.07
N ARG A 18 14.85 2.41 0.80
CA ARG A 18 14.14 3.64 0.41
C ARG A 18 12.66 3.63 0.81
N ASP A 19 12.04 2.47 0.92
CA ASP A 19 10.63 2.35 1.26
C ASP A 19 10.40 2.81 2.70
N TYR A 20 11.33 2.55 3.62
CA TYR A 20 11.23 2.98 5.02
C TYR A 20 11.22 4.50 5.18
N VAL A 21 11.96 5.23 4.33
CA VAL A 21 11.90 6.70 4.31
C VAL A 21 10.49 7.15 3.94
N ARG A 22 9.94 6.56 2.88
CA ARG A 22 8.59 6.89 2.41
C ARG A 22 7.51 6.50 3.41
N VAL A 23 7.67 5.36 4.09
CA VAL A 23 6.79 4.94 5.20
C VAL A 23 6.78 6.00 6.29
N GLY A 24 7.95 6.51 6.71
CA GLY A 24 8.04 7.57 7.71
C GLY A 24 7.30 8.85 7.31
N GLU A 25 7.44 9.26 6.04
CA GLU A 25 6.72 10.42 5.50
C GLU A 25 5.20 10.23 5.51
N LEU A 26 4.71 9.04 5.12
CA LEU A 26 3.28 8.73 5.12
C LEU A 26 2.72 8.70 6.54
N LEU A 27 3.43 8.06 7.48
CA LEU A 27 3.01 8.02 8.88
C LEU A 27 2.96 9.42 9.51
N GLY A 28 3.92 10.29 9.17
CA GLY A 28 3.92 11.69 9.62
C GLY A 28 2.79 12.50 8.99
N THR A 29 2.59 12.37 7.68
CA THR A 29 1.56 13.13 6.92
C THR A 29 0.14 12.74 7.32
N TYR A 30 -0.10 11.46 7.59
CA TYR A 30 -1.42 10.91 7.92
C TYR A 30 -1.53 10.51 9.39
N ALA A 31 -0.80 11.19 10.30
CA ALA A 31 -0.79 10.88 11.73
C ALA A 31 -2.19 10.87 12.37
N ASP A 32 -3.06 11.81 11.98
CA ASP A 32 -4.43 11.91 12.48
C ASP A 32 -5.33 10.76 12.00
N LEU A 33 -5.01 10.15 10.84
CA LEU A 33 -5.70 8.98 10.31
C LEU A 33 -5.33 7.70 11.09
N ARG A 34 -4.28 7.76 11.92
CA ARG A 34 -3.69 6.59 12.62
C ARG A 34 -3.31 5.47 11.65
N LEU A 35 -2.75 5.85 10.50
CA LEU A 35 -2.24 4.91 9.51
C LEU A 35 -1.22 3.97 10.16
N GLY A 36 -1.39 2.66 9.96
CA GLY A 36 -0.48 1.66 10.49
C GLY A 36 0.82 1.55 9.68
N PHE A 37 1.90 1.08 10.32
CA PHE A 37 3.18 0.81 9.63
C PHE A 37 3.00 -0.13 8.42
N VAL A 38 2.18 -1.18 8.56
CA VAL A 38 1.93 -2.15 7.48
C VAL A 38 1.21 -1.48 6.30
N ASP A 39 0.18 -0.68 6.55
CA ASP A 39 -0.55 0.02 5.50
C ASP A 39 0.35 1.01 4.76
N ALA A 40 1.13 1.80 5.51
CA ALA A 40 2.12 2.71 4.93
C ALA A 40 3.19 1.97 4.11
N SER A 41 3.58 0.77 4.53
CA SER A 41 4.54 -0.08 3.81
C SER A 41 3.98 -0.56 2.47
N VAL A 42 2.71 -0.99 2.44
CA VAL A 42 2.03 -1.36 1.19
C VAL A 42 1.96 -0.15 0.25
N LEU A 43 1.61 1.03 0.77
CA LEU A 43 1.52 2.26 -0.02
C LEU A 43 2.87 2.69 -0.60
N ALA A 44 3.95 2.55 0.17
CA ALA A 44 5.30 2.82 -0.31
C ALA A 44 5.71 1.89 -1.47
N VAL A 45 5.38 0.58 -1.39
CA VAL A 45 5.65 -0.37 -2.47
C VAL A 45 4.83 -0.06 -3.72
N VAL A 46 3.53 0.21 -3.55
CA VAL A 46 2.63 0.59 -4.65
C VAL A 46 3.16 1.85 -5.36
N GLU A 47 3.63 2.83 -4.60
CA GLU A 47 4.25 4.04 -5.14
C GLU A 47 5.57 3.75 -5.86
N ARG A 48 6.46 2.94 -5.27
CA ARG A 48 7.72 2.52 -5.89
C ARG A 48 7.51 1.82 -7.24
N PHE A 49 6.42 1.07 -7.37
CA PHE A 49 6.07 0.35 -8.60
C PHE A 49 5.35 1.23 -9.63
N GLY A 50 5.01 2.49 -9.28
CA GLY A 50 4.18 3.33 -10.13
C GLY A 50 2.77 2.78 -10.32
N GLU A 51 2.33 1.89 -9.43
CA GLU A 51 1.02 1.25 -9.49
C GLU A 51 -0.05 2.07 -8.81
N ARG A 52 -1.31 1.79 -9.13
CA ARG A 52 -2.45 2.46 -8.48
C ARG A 52 -3.51 1.51 -7.94
N GLN A 53 -3.38 0.21 -8.21
CA GLN A 53 -4.35 -0.79 -7.80
C GLN A 53 -3.95 -1.43 -6.47
N VAL A 54 -4.88 -1.47 -5.52
CA VAL A 54 -4.67 -2.12 -4.22
C VAL A 54 -5.87 -3.00 -3.89
N ALA A 55 -5.63 -4.29 -3.69
CA ALA A 55 -6.65 -5.20 -3.18
C ALA A 55 -6.71 -5.09 -1.66
N THR A 56 -7.77 -4.48 -1.12
CA THR A 56 -7.94 -4.31 0.32
C THR A 56 -9.42 -4.23 0.70
N LEU A 57 -9.74 -4.82 1.85
CA LEU A 57 -11.05 -4.64 2.50
C LEU A 57 -11.04 -3.40 3.41
N ASP A 58 -9.87 -2.93 3.86
CA ASP A 58 -9.74 -1.70 4.62
C ASP A 58 -9.68 -0.49 3.69
N ARG A 59 -10.87 -0.05 3.27
CA ARG A 59 -10.99 1.11 2.39
C ARG A 59 -10.84 2.43 3.12
N ARG A 60 -10.99 2.46 4.45
CA ARG A 60 -10.98 3.71 5.22
C ARG A 60 -9.61 4.38 5.15
N HIS A 61 -8.56 3.60 5.37
CA HIS A 61 -7.19 4.14 5.33
C HIS A 61 -6.73 4.39 3.89
N PHE A 62 -6.97 3.45 2.98
CA PHE A 62 -6.45 3.51 1.61
C PHE A 62 -7.20 4.49 0.69
N ALA A 63 -8.44 4.87 0.99
CA ALA A 63 -9.18 5.81 0.13
C ALA A 63 -8.74 7.28 0.30
N VAL A 64 -8.03 7.61 1.39
CA VAL A 64 -7.65 8.99 1.73
C VAL A 64 -6.21 9.29 1.35
N VAL A 65 -5.33 8.27 1.37
CA VAL A 65 -3.91 8.47 1.09
C VAL A 65 -3.68 8.71 -0.41
N ARG A 66 -2.98 9.79 -0.72
CA ARG A 66 -2.49 10.12 -2.06
C ARG A 66 -1.04 9.71 -2.21
N LEU A 67 -0.72 9.14 -3.38
CA LEU A 67 0.64 8.79 -3.76
C LEU A 67 1.24 9.88 -4.64
N ASN A 68 2.57 9.94 -4.71
CA ASN A 68 3.29 10.99 -5.46
C ASN A 68 2.93 11.02 -6.96
N HIS A 69 2.55 9.88 -7.53
CA HIS A 69 2.21 9.74 -8.96
C HIS A 69 0.70 9.62 -9.22
N THR A 70 -0.15 9.60 -8.19
CA THR A 70 -1.61 9.51 -8.36
C THR A 70 -2.41 10.09 -7.20
N ASP A 71 -3.46 10.85 -7.54
CA ASP A 71 -4.36 11.47 -6.57
C ASP A 71 -5.30 10.49 -5.86
N ALA A 72 -5.51 9.29 -6.41
CA ALA A 72 -6.42 8.31 -5.83
C ALA A 72 -6.05 6.87 -6.23
N LEU A 73 -6.12 5.97 -5.25
CA LEU A 73 -5.96 4.54 -5.47
C LEU A 73 -7.22 3.92 -6.07
N GLN A 74 -7.02 2.96 -6.97
CA GLN A 74 -8.05 2.04 -7.42
C GLN A 74 -8.12 0.87 -6.45
N LEU A 75 -9.08 0.93 -5.52
CA LEU A 75 -9.25 -0.11 -4.50
C LEU A 75 -10.11 -1.26 -5.01
N LEU A 76 -9.56 -2.47 -4.94
CA LEU A 76 -10.19 -3.73 -5.34
C LEU A 76 -10.66 -4.53 -4.11
N PRO A 77 -11.80 -5.25 -4.21
CA PRO A 77 -12.74 -5.22 -5.34
C PRO A 77 -13.40 -3.85 -5.49
N SER A 78 -13.83 -3.49 -6.70
CA SER A 78 -14.61 -2.27 -6.91
C SER A 78 -15.93 -2.39 -6.15
N ARG A 79 -16.42 -1.27 -5.60
CA ARG A 79 -17.82 -1.22 -5.15
C ARG A 79 -18.68 -1.12 -6.41
N GLU A 80 -19.65 -2.02 -6.53
CA GLU A 80 -20.70 -1.93 -7.56
C GLU A 80 -21.50 -0.64 -7.43
#